data_AF-A0A381R1L9-F1
#
_entry.id   AF-A0A381R1L9-F1
#
_cell.length_a   1.000
_cell.length_b   1.000
_cell.length_c   1.000
_cell.angle_alpha   90.00
_cell.angle_beta   90.00
_cell.angle_gamma   90.00
#
_symmetry.space_group_name_H-M   'P 1'
#
loop_
_entity.id
_entity.type
_entity.pdbx_description
1 polymer ?
#
loop_
_entity_poly.entity_id
_entity_poly.type
_entity_poly.pdbx_seq_one_letter_code
_entity_poly.pdbx_strand_id
1 'polypeptide(L)'
;MMNRKPVVTALVAFLVAFLIAFAMTREQAPAVTQATDDAALQAELTMERPIDALNSIWIEELTWIEIRDRMADGTSTVIIPTGGIEQNGPYVAMGKHNYVLQGACEGIARELGNALCAPIMKLVPEGGIEEPTGHMRYPGTISLREETFQAVLDDVASSLQAHGFEHIVFIGDSGGNQDGMAVVADRLNERQGKSTAHYIPEFYDNAGVQRVMEEEFGIFEESEGFHDTYWLTAMQMTVDPSSVRYEERVAAGRASINGVSIAPLEKTIEVGMRLMQYRIDNTSRLIRAAIEGAH
;
A
#
# COMPACT_ATOMS: atom_id res chain seq x y z
N MET A 1 31.22 1.58 -74.28
CA MET A 1 32.22 2.64 -74.51
C MET A 1 31.54 3.99 -74.34
N MET A 2 32.05 4.80 -73.39
CA MET A 2 32.02 6.29 -73.24
C MET A 2 30.77 7.09 -73.74
N ASN A 3 30.22 8.08 -73.03
CA ASN A 3 30.85 9.11 -72.19
C ASN A 3 29.81 9.96 -71.39
N ARG A 4 30.12 10.24 -70.12
CA ARG A 4 29.89 11.41 -69.22
C ARG A 4 28.60 12.31 -69.28
N LYS A 5 27.82 12.27 -68.16
CA LYS A 5 27.37 13.30 -67.16
C LYS A 5 27.01 14.75 -67.63
N PRO A 6 26.13 15.57 -66.93
CA PRO A 6 26.03 15.66 -65.46
C PRO A 6 24.72 16.18 -64.78
N VAL A 7 24.76 16.27 -63.43
CA VAL A 7 24.09 17.19 -62.47
C VAL A 7 22.55 17.30 -62.44
N VAL A 8 21.91 16.98 -61.30
CA VAL A 8 21.05 17.93 -60.53
C VAL A 8 21.07 17.57 -59.04
N THR A 9 21.59 18.52 -58.27
CA THR A 9 21.51 18.69 -56.81
C THR A 9 20.15 19.30 -56.44
N ALA A 10 19.70 19.08 -55.20
CA ALA A 10 18.68 19.82 -54.44
C ALA A 10 17.33 19.12 -54.26
N LEU A 11 17.15 18.44 -53.12
CA LEU A 11 15.86 18.37 -52.43
C LEU A 11 16.02 18.00 -50.94
N VAL A 12 16.68 18.87 -50.15
CA VAL A 12 16.56 18.83 -48.68
C VAL A 12 16.50 20.28 -48.17
N ALA A 13 15.46 21.01 -48.58
CA ALA A 13 15.14 22.34 -48.05
C ALA A 13 13.72 22.39 -47.44
N PHE A 14 13.03 21.25 -47.34
CA PHE A 14 11.62 21.20 -46.89
C PHE A 14 11.41 20.82 -45.43
N LEU A 15 12.46 20.44 -44.67
CA LEU A 15 12.29 20.00 -43.27
C LEU A 15 12.56 21.08 -42.20
N VAL A 16 13.12 22.24 -42.56
CA VAL A 16 13.44 23.30 -41.58
C VAL A 16 12.28 24.27 -41.37
N ALA A 17 11.34 24.38 -42.33
CA ALA A 17 10.19 25.28 -42.23
C ALA A 17 9.10 24.78 -41.26
N PHE A 18 9.05 23.48 -40.95
CA PHE A 18 8.04 22.92 -40.05
C PHE A 18 8.41 23.01 -38.56
N LEU A 19 9.68 23.22 -38.24
CA LEU A 19 10.17 23.30 -36.84
C LEU A 19 10.12 24.72 -36.25
N ILE A 20 9.88 25.75 -37.07
CA ILE A 20 9.77 27.15 -36.59
C ILE A 20 8.30 27.52 -36.30
N ALA A 21 7.32 26.83 -36.90
CA ALA A 21 5.90 27.13 -36.73
C ALA A 21 5.27 26.59 -35.43
N PHE A 22 5.91 25.63 -34.74
CA PHE A 22 5.42 25.13 -33.44
C PHE A 22 5.96 25.90 -32.23
N ALA A 23 6.88 26.85 -32.45
CA ALA A 23 7.48 27.66 -31.38
C ALA A 23 6.76 29.00 -31.14
N MET A 24 5.66 29.28 -31.84
CA MET A 24 4.89 30.50 -31.64
C MET A 24 3.40 30.18 -31.47
N THR A 25 2.86 30.62 -30.34
CA THR A 25 1.47 30.51 -29.83
C THR A 25 1.13 29.30 -28.93
N ARG A 26 1.91 29.11 -27.84
CA ARG A 26 1.22 29.04 -26.54
C ARG A 26 0.76 30.46 -26.27
N GLU A 27 -0.49 30.78 -26.58
CA GLU A 27 -1.12 31.97 -26.00
C GLU A 27 -0.95 31.82 -24.47
N GLN A 28 -0.07 32.64 -23.89
CA GLN A 28 -0.08 32.83 -22.44
C GLN A 28 -1.48 33.36 -22.13
N ALA A 29 -2.27 32.59 -21.39
CA ALA A 29 -3.52 33.09 -20.86
C ALA A 29 -3.24 34.46 -20.20
N PRO A 30 -4.05 35.50 -20.47
CA PRO A 30 -3.76 36.83 -19.99
C PRO A 30 -3.56 36.82 -18.47
N ALA A 31 -2.56 37.54 -17.95
CA ALA A 31 -2.18 37.50 -16.52
C ALA A 31 -3.36 37.75 -15.55
N VAL A 32 -4.40 38.44 -16.02
CA VAL A 32 -5.66 38.66 -15.27
C VAL A 32 -6.46 37.37 -15.09
N THR A 33 -6.58 36.51 -16.10
CA THR A 33 -7.28 35.21 -15.95
C THR A 33 -6.52 34.26 -15.03
N GLN A 34 -5.19 34.26 -15.10
CA GLN A 34 -4.37 33.44 -14.20
C GLN A 34 -4.48 33.90 -12.73
N ALA A 35 -4.44 35.21 -12.48
CA ALA A 35 -4.60 35.76 -11.13
C ALA A 35 -6.01 35.52 -10.54
N THR A 36 -7.06 35.51 -11.38
CA THR A 36 -8.42 35.17 -10.93
C THR A 36 -8.56 33.69 -10.60
N ASP A 37 -7.91 32.81 -11.39
CA ASP A 37 -7.92 31.37 -11.17
C ASP A 37 -7.18 31.01 -9.87
N ASP A 38 -6.03 31.65 -9.61
CA ASP A 38 -5.28 31.49 -8.37
C ASP A 38 -6.10 31.92 -7.15
N ALA A 39 -6.80 33.07 -7.23
CA ALA A 39 -7.64 33.55 -6.13
C ALA A 39 -8.83 32.63 -5.85
N ALA A 40 -9.47 32.09 -6.89
CA ALA A 40 -10.57 31.13 -6.74
C ALA A 40 -10.07 29.82 -6.09
N LEU A 41 -8.91 29.32 -6.54
CA LEU A 41 -8.28 28.14 -5.95
C LEU A 41 -7.91 28.38 -4.48
N GLN A 42 -7.33 29.54 -4.14
CA GLN A 42 -7.03 29.84 -2.74
C GLN A 42 -8.30 29.92 -1.88
N ALA A 43 -9.39 30.47 -2.41
CA ALA A 43 -10.67 30.49 -1.71
C ALA A 43 -11.21 29.08 -1.48
N GLU A 44 -11.09 28.19 -2.46
CA GLU A 44 -11.43 26.77 -2.30
C GLU A 44 -10.53 26.10 -1.25
N LEU A 45 -9.21 26.20 -1.38
CA LEU A 45 -8.23 25.58 -0.48
C LEU A 45 -8.35 26.03 0.98
N THR A 46 -8.86 27.25 1.22
CA THR A 46 -9.03 27.82 2.57
C THR A 46 -10.47 27.82 3.07
N MET A 47 -11.42 27.29 2.30
CA MET A 47 -12.83 27.30 2.69
C MET A 47 -13.08 26.53 3.99
N GLU A 48 -14.04 26.96 4.79
CA GLU A 48 -14.50 26.18 5.94
C GLU A 48 -15.15 24.87 5.46
N ARG A 49 -14.99 23.82 6.25
CA ARG A 49 -15.60 22.52 5.94
C ARG A 49 -17.13 22.63 5.99
N PRO A 50 -17.85 22.28 4.90
CA PRO A 50 -19.29 22.52 4.81
C PRO A 50 -20.14 21.43 5.48
N ILE A 51 -19.55 20.31 5.88
CA ILE A 51 -20.22 19.14 6.47
C ILE A 51 -19.40 18.56 7.64
N ASP A 52 -20.05 17.74 8.46
CA ASP A 52 -19.38 17.04 9.55
C ASP A 52 -18.34 16.04 9.04
N ALA A 53 -17.27 15.84 9.82
CA ALA A 53 -16.21 14.92 9.46
C ALA A 53 -16.59 13.46 9.73
N LEU A 54 -16.20 12.56 8.83
CA LEU A 54 -16.26 11.12 8.98
C LEU A 54 -15.18 10.65 9.96
N ASN A 55 -15.55 9.76 10.90
CA ASN A 55 -14.59 9.08 11.79
C ASN A 55 -13.92 7.89 11.09
N SER A 56 -13.23 8.16 9.98
CA SER A 56 -12.37 7.20 9.29
C SER A 56 -10.91 7.60 9.42
N ILE A 57 -10.01 6.64 9.29
CA ILE A 57 -8.56 6.85 9.17
C ILE A 57 -8.07 6.69 7.72
N TRP A 58 -8.93 6.24 6.79
CA TRP A 58 -8.57 5.92 5.41
C TRP A 58 -8.67 7.15 4.53
N ILE A 59 -7.59 7.50 3.85
CA ILE A 59 -7.53 8.69 2.97
C ILE A 59 -8.59 8.60 1.86
N GLU A 60 -8.84 7.42 1.30
CA GLU A 60 -9.83 7.23 0.24
C GLU A 60 -11.30 7.38 0.66
N GLU A 61 -11.56 7.42 1.97
CA GLU A 61 -12.91 7.62 2.52
C GLU A 61 -13.18 9.07 2.92
N LEU A 62 -12.12 9.88 3.03
CA LEU A 62 -12.17 11.26 3.48
C LEU A 62 -12.22 12.21 2.30
N THR A 63 -12.92 13.32 2.48
CA THR A 63 -12.79 14.49 1.62
C THR A 63 -11.42 15.15 1.81
N TRP A 64 -10.93 15.83 0.77
CA TRP A 64 -9.66 16.54 0.86
C TRP A 64 -9.65 17.63 1.95
N ILE A 65 -10.83 18.21 2.27
CA ILE A 65 -10.99 19.20 3.33
C ILE A 65 -10.78 18.57 4.71
N GLU A 66 -11.32 17.36 4.95
CA GLU A 66 -11.09 16.65 6.22
C GLU A 66 -9.61 16.29 6.42
N ILE A 67 -8.92 15.91 5.34
CA ILE A 67 -7.47 15.65 5.39
C ILE A 67 -6.72 16.94 5.72
N ARG A 68 -7.01 18.04 5.02
CA ARG A 68 -6.42 19.36 5.29
C ARG A 68 -6.60 19.77 6.75
N ASP A 69 -7.82 19.70 7.27
CA ASP A 69 -8.14 20.10 8.64
C ASP A 69 -7.39 19.23 9.65
N ARG A 70 -7.33 17.91 9.43
CA ARG A 70 -6.59 16.99 10.30
C ARG A 70 -5.09 17.25 10.31
N MET A 71 -4.51 17.59 9.16
CA MET A 71 -3.11 17.97 9.07
C MET A 71 -2.85 19.26 9.85
N ALA A 72 -3.75 20.24 9.75
CA ALA A 72 -3.69 21.47 10.56
C ALA A 72 -3.83 21.18 12.07
N ASP A 73 -4.61 20.17 12.43
CA ASP A 73 -4.80 19.70 13.82
C ASP A 73 -3.70 18.76 14.33
N GLY A 74 -2.62 18.54 13.55
CA GLY A 74 -1.42 17.82 13.99
C GLY A 74 -1.28 16.38 13.47
N THR A 75 -2.13 15.94 12.55
CA THR A 75 -1.91 14.69 11.81
C THR A 75 -0.71 14.86 10.88
N SER A 76 0.39 14.20 11.20
CA SER A 76 1.66 14.34 10.47
C SER A 76 2.16 13.03 9.85
N THR A 77 1.55 11.90 10.22
CA THR A 77 1.97 10.57 9.77
C THR A 77 0.98 9.98 8.78
N VAL A 78 1.50 9.31 7.75
CA VAL A 78 0.69 8.47 6.86
C VAL A 78 1.32 7.08 6.75
N ILE A 79 0.50 6.06 6.86
CA ILE A 79 0.89 4.66 6.73
C ILE A 79 0.48 4.19 5.33
N ILE A 80 1.42 3.62 4.58
CA ILE A 80 1.21 3.00 3.28
C ILE A 80 1.28 1.48 3.48
N PRO A 81 0.13 0.80 3.67
CA PRO A 81 0.08 -0.64 3.81
C PRO A 81 0.23 -1.35 2.45
N THR A 82 1.09 -2.37 2.39
CA THR A 82 1.31 -3.17 1.16
C THR A 82 0.90 -4.63 1.37
N GLY A 83 -0.12 -5.06 0.64
CA GLY A 83 -0.72 -6.38 0.74
C GLY A 83 -0.30 -7.26 -0.41
N GLY A 84 -1.27 -7.84 -1.12
CA GLY A 84 -1.02 -8.75 -2.24
C GLY A 84 -2.26 -9.48 -2.75
N ILE A 85 -2.12 -10.16 -3.88
CA ILE A 85 -3.14 -11.03 -4.48
C ILE A 85 -2.46 -12.32 -4.94
N GLU A 86 -2.54 -13.35 -4.10
CA GLU A 86 -1.80 -14.59 -4.27
C GLU A 86 -2.60 -15.83 -3.83
N GLN A 87 -2.12 -17.01 -4.17
CA GLN A 87 -2.70 -18.27 -3.71
C GLN A 87 -2.53 -18.42 -2.19
N ASN A 88 -3.59 -18.87 -1.51
CA ASN A 88 -3.63 -19.04 -0.06
C ASN A 88 -4.18 -20.42 0.31
N GLY A 89 -3.80 -21.44 -0.45
CA GLY A 89 -4.47 -22.73 -0.38
C GLY A 89 -5.90 -22.71 -0.94
N PRO A 90 -6.68 -23.79 -0.71
CA PRO A 90 -7.91 -24.05 -1.45
C PRO A 90 -9.16 -23.34 -0.89
N TYR A 91 -9.08 -22.72 0.29
CA TYR A 91 -10.28 -22.24 1.00
C TYR A 91 -10.30 -20.74 1.31
N VAL A 92 -9.16 -20.05 1.21
CA VAL A 92 -9.04 -18.64 1.59
C VAL A 92 -9.04 -17.75 0.35
N ALA A 93 -9.66 -16.58 0.46
CA ALA A 93 -9.61 -15.56 -0.58
C ALA A 93 -8.16 -15.19 -0.95
N MET A 94 -7.91 -14.87 -2.23
CA MET A 94 -6.56 -14.55 -2.71
C MET A 94 -5.97 -13.26 -2.09
N GLY A 95 -6.83 -12.40 -1.55
CA GLY A 95 -6.43 -11.15 -0.92
C GLY A 95 -6.24 -11.20 0.60
N LYS A 96 -5.89 -12.37 1.19
CA LYS A 96 -5.79 -12.54 2.67
C LYS A 96 -5.06 -11.39 3.36
N HIS A 97 -3.95 -10.97 2.77
CA HIS A 97 -3.07 -9.91 3.27
C HIS A 97 -3.77 -8.56 3.38
N ASN A 98 -4.66 -8.26 2.43
CA ASN A 98 -5.39 -7.00 2.40
C ASN A 98 -6.44 -6.93 3.52
N TYR A 99 -7.04 -8.06 3.89
CA TYR A 99 -7.97 -8.11 5.03
C TYR A 99 -7.22 -7.87 6.34
N VAL A 100 -6.06 -8.52 6.54
CA VAL A 100 -5.25 -8.32 7.74
C VAL A 100 -4.77 -6.86 7.83
N LEU A 101 -4.31 -6.27 6.73
CA LEU A 101 -3.89 -4.87 6.69
C LEU A 101 -5.05 -3.89 6.90
N GLN A 102 -6.28 -4.23 6.51
CA GLN A 102 -7.45 -3.40 6.79
C GLN A 102 -7.66 -3.25 8.31
N GLY A 103 -7.63 -4.35 9.05
CA GLY A 103 -7.74 -4.30 10.52
C GLY A 103 -6.51 -3.68 11.18
N ALA A 104 -5.31 -4.09 10.75
CA ALA A 104 -4.07 -3.69 11.40
C ALA A 104 -3.75 -2.20 11.16
N CYS A 105 -3.86 -1.70 9.93
CA CYS A 105 -3.57 -0.29 9.64
C CYS A 105 -4.53 0.63 10.40
N GLU A 106 -5.82 0.28 10.47
CA GLU A 106 -6.79 1.03 11.24
C GLU A 106 -6.43 1.08 12.73
N GLY A 107 -6.13 -0.09 13.32
CA GLY A 107 -5.71 -0.16 14.72
C GLY A 107 -4.45 0.66 15.00
N ILE A 108 -3.43 0.56 14.14
CA ILE A 108 -2.17 1.30 14.28
C ILE A 108 -2.40 2.81 14.15
N ALA A 109 -3.14 3.26 13.14
CA ALA A 109 -3.39 4.68 12.93
C ALA A 109 -4.14 5.31 14.12
N ARG A 110 -5.11 4.60 14.67
CA ARG A 110 -5.86 5.02 15.86
C ARG A 110 -4.98 5.01 17.12
N GLU A 111 -4.14 4.00 17.30
CA GLU A 111 -3.19 3.91 18.43
C GLU A 111 -2.14 5.03 18.39
N LEU A 112 -1.69 5.43 17.19
CA LEU A 112 -0.78 6.56 17.03
C LEU A 112 -1.45 7.90 17.37
N GLY A 113 -2.70 8.08 16.92
CA GLY A 113 -3.54 9.26 17.22
C GLY A 113 -3.28 10.47 16.31
N ASN A 114 -2.23 10.42 15.48
CA ASN A 114 -1.84 11.47 14.53
C ASN A 114 -1.48 10.90 13.15
N ALA A 115 -2.10 9.77 12.79
CA ALA A 115 -1.81 9.03 11.56
C ALA A 115 -3.07 8.75 10.74
N LEU A 116 -2.90 8.69 9.42
CA LEU A 116 -3.90 8.18 8.46
C LEU A 116 -3.34 6.98 7.70
N CYS A 117 -4.22 6.13 7.16
CA CYS A 117 -3.85 5.07 6.23
C CYS A 117 -4.10 5.53 4.79
N ALA A 118 -3.09 5.37 3.94
CA ALA A 118 -3.24 5.40 2.50
C ALA A 118 -3.94 4.12 2.00
N PRO A 119 -4.46 4.10 0.75
CA PRO A 119 -5.05 2.90 0.19
C PRO A 119 -4.08 1.73 0.22
N ILE A 120 -4.59 0.54 0.56
CA ILE A 120 -3.78 -0.68 0.54
C ILE A 120 -3.23 -0.92 -0.86
N MET A 121 -1.91 -1.04 -0.98
CA MET A 121 -1.25 -1.45 -2.20
C MET A 121 -1.45 -2.95 -2.42
N LYS A 122 -2.47 -3.30 -3.19
CA LYS A 122 -2.86 -4.69 -3.48
C LYS A 122 -2.02 -5.34 -4.58
N LEU A 123 -1.36 -4.52 -5.40
CA LEU A 123 -0.55 -4.97 -6.53
C LEU A 123 0.91 -4.90 -6.11
N VAL A 124 1.51 -6.06 -5.87
CA VAL A 124 2.87 -6.21 -5.35
C VAL A 124 3.63 -7.30 -6.12
N PRO A 125 4.93 -7.47 -5.91
CA PRO A 125 5.66 -8.61 -6.44
C PRO A 125 5.22 -9.92 -5.78
N GLU A 126 4.68 -10.85 -6.57
CA GLU A 126 4.21 -12.17 -6.13
C GLU A 126 4.94 -13.32 -6.86
N GLY A 127 5.89 -12.97 -7.73
CA GLY A 127 6.66 -13.90 -8.56
C GLY A 127 6.89 -13.38 -9.98
N GLY A 128 7.74 -14.09 -10.74
CA GLY A 128 8.03 -13.79 -12.13
C GLY A 128 6.82 -13.97 -13.04
N ILE A 129 6.62 -13.05 -14.00
CA ILE A 129 5.44 -12.99 -14.87
C ILE A 129 5.68 -13.79 -16.16
N GLU A 130 6.80 -13.52 -16.83
CA GLU A 130 7.15 -14.11 -18.14
C GLU A 130 7.43 -15.60 -18.01
N GLU A 131 8.22 -15.96 -17.00
CA GLU A 131 8.41 -17.33 -16.53
C GLU A 131 7.77 -17.44 -15.15
N PRO A 132 6.56 -18.02 -15.04
CA PRO A 132 5.82 -18.11 -13.79
C PRO A 132 6.63 -18.77 -12.67
N THR A 133 6.98 -17.97 -11.65
CA THR A 133 7.67 -18.42 -10.43
C THR A 133 6.91 -17.97 -9.19
N GLY A 134 7.29 -18.43 -7.99
CA GLY A 134 6.61 -18.03 -6.75
C GLY A 134 5.11 -18.36 -6.79
N HIS A 135 4.28 -17.37 -6.45
CA HIS A 135 2.81 -17.47 -6.45
C HIS A 135 2.22 -17.31 -7.86
N MET A 136 2.96 -16.76 -8.83
CA MET A 136 2.52 -16.66 -10.24
C MET A 136 2.32 -18.02 -10.91
N ARG A 137 2.81 -19.12 -10.30
CA ARG A 137 2.50 -20.49 -10.72
C ARG A 137 1.02 -20.88 -10.52
N TYR A 138 0.26 -20.08 -9.78
CA TYR A 138 -1.12 -20.37 -9.41
C TYR A 138 -2.08 -19.41 -10.12
N PRO A 139 -3.19 -19.91 -10.69
CA PRO A 139 -4.15 -19.07 -11.39
C PRO A 139 -4.75 -17.98 -10.49
N GLY A 140 -4.86 -16.77 -11.04
CA GLY A 140 -5.47 -15.62 -10.35
C GLY A 140 -4.48 -14.74 -9.57
N THR A 141 -3.25 -15.21 -9.32
CA THR A 141 -2.19 -14.38 -8.73
C THR A 141 -1.91 -13.20 -9.67
N ILE A 142 -1.76 -12.00 -9.12
CA ILE A 142 -1.41 -10.79 -9.87
C ILE A 142 -0.10 -10.25 -9.30
N SER A 143 0.95 -10.23 -10.14
CA SER A 143 2.28 -9.77 -9.75
C SER A 143 2.65 -8.49 -10.49
N LEU A 144 3.28 -7.54 -9.79
CA LEU A 144 4.08 -6.48 -10.39
C LEU A 144 5.55 -6.90 -10.44
N ARG A 145 6.27 -6.42 -11.46
CA ARG A 145 7.74 -6.46 -11.43
C ARG A 145 8.24 -5.53 -10.34
N GLU A 146 9.36 -5.89 -9.72
CA GLU A 146 9.97 -5.16 -8.61
C GLU A 146 10.15 -3.66 -8.92
N GLU A 147 10.69 -3.34 -10.10
CA GLU A 147 10.91 -1.96 -10.53
C GLU A 147 9.60 -1.18 -10.73
N THR A 148 8.51 -1.86 -11.08
CA THR A 148 7.19 -1.23 -11.26
C THR A 148 6.55 -0.99 -9.90
N PHE A 149 6.63 -1.96 -8.98
CA PHE A 149 6.18 -1.80 -7.61
C PHE A 149 6.89 -0.63 -6.91
N GLN A 150 8.22 -0.58 -7.00
CA GLN A 150 9.01 0.51 -6.43
C GLN A 150 8.70 1.87 -7.06
N ALA A 151 8.41 1.94 -8.36
CA ALA A 151 8.03 3.19 -9.01
C ALA A 151 6.67 3.70 -8.51
N VAL A 152 5.66 2.80 -8.44
CA VAL A 152 4.34 3.15 -7.93
C VAL A 152 4.41 3.58 -6.46
N LEU A 153 5.16 2.84 -5.63
CA LEU A 153 5.30 3.17 -4.21
C LEU A 153 5.97 4.53 -3.99
N ASP A 154 6.94 4.87 -4.83
CA ASP A 154 7.58 6.18 -4.83
C ASP A 154 6.62 7.31 -5.16
N ASP A 155 5.81 7.15 -6.20
CA ASP A 155 4.84 8.17 -6.64
C ASP A 155 3.77 8.40 -5.57
N VAL A 156 3.28 7.31 -4.95
CA VAL A 156 2.32 7.40 -3.83
C VAL A 156 2.93 8.15 -2.64
N ALA A 157 4.12 7.74 -2.19
CA ALA A 157 4.79 8.38 -1.07
C ALA A 157 5.14 9.85 -1.37
N SER A 158 5.67 10.14 -2.55
CA SER A 158 6.04 11.48 -2.98
C SER A 158 4.82 12.41 -3.07
N SER A 159 3.66 11.89 -3.50
CA SER A 159 2.41 12.65 -3.52
C SER A 159 1.98 13.05 -2.10
N LEU A 160 2.08 12.12 -1.15
CA LEU A 160 1.77 12.39 0.26
C LEU A 160 2.76 13.36 0.91
N GLN A 161 4.06 13.23 0.60
CA GLN A 161 5.08 14.20 1.02
C GLN A 161 4.78 15.60 0.45
N ALA A 162 4.35 15.70 -0.82
CA ALA A 162 4.00 16.96 -1.45
C ALA A 162 2.81 17.66 -0.78
N HIS A 163 1.90 16.89 -0.17
CA HIS A 163 0.79 17.42 0.63
C HIS A 163 1.21 17.86 2.04
N GLY A 164 2.42 17.49 2.49
CA GLY A 164 3.00 17.96 3.75
C GLY A 164 3.00 16.94 4.89
N PHE A 165 2.73 15.66 4.63
CA PHE A 165 2.97 14.62 5.66
C PHE A 165 4.46 14.57 6.01
N GLU A 166 4.76 14.55 7.31
CA GLU A 166 6.13 14.59 7.83
C GLU A 166 6.73 13.17 7.93
N HIS A 167 5.89 12.17 8.19
CA HIS A 167 6.32 10.78 8.33
C HIS A 167 5.56 9.87 7.37
N ILE A 168 6.29 9.21 6.48
CA ILE A 168 5.77 8.20 5.55
C ILE A 168 6.16 6.83 6.09
N VAL A 169 5.20 6.02 6.49
CA VAL A 169 5.46 4.71 7.10
C VAL A 169 5.06 3.59 6.15
N PHE A 170 5.97 2.70 5.80
CA PHE A 170 5.68 1.49 5.05
C PHE A 170 5.55 0.29 5.99
N ILE A 171 4.44 -0.44 5.84
CA ILE A 171 4.21 -1.76 6.47
C ILE A 171 3.74 -2.72 5.38
N GLY A 172 4.10 -4.00 5.47
CA GLY A 172 3.67 -4.98 4.47
C GLY A 172 3.46 -6.38 5.02
N ASP A 173 2.42 -7.05 4.52
CA ASP A 173 2.00 -8.38 4.98
C ASP A 173 2.36 -9.51 4.00
N SER A 174 3.23 -9.26 3.00
CA SER A 174 3.69 -10.29 2.04
C SER A 174 5.21 -10.28 1.91
N GLY A 175 5.83 -11.46 1.75
CA GLY A 175 7.28 -11.57 1.65
C GLY A 175 7.86 -10.85 0.42
N GLY A 176 7.13 -10.82 -0.70
CA GLY A 176 7.61 -10.26 -1.95
C GLY A 176 7.69 -8.73 -1.99
N ASN A 177 7.04 -8.04 -1.04
CA ASN A 177 6.99 -6.58 -1.02
C ASN A 177 8.02 -5.92 -0.07
N GLN A 178 8.72 -6.72 0.74
CA GLN A 178 9.61 -6.24 1.81
C GLN A 178 10.81 -5.44 1.27
N ASP A 179 11.54 -6.01 0.31
CA ASP A 179 12.74 -5.38 -0.26
C ASP A 179 12.42 -4.06 -0.99
N GLY A 180 11.33 -4.04 -1.77
CA GLY A 180 10.90 -2.85 -2.49
C GLY A 180 10.52 -1.69 -1.58
N MET A 181 9.84 -1.97 -0.45
CA MET A 181 9.55 -0.94 0.56
C MET A 181 10.82 -0.38 1.19
N ALA A 182 11.79 -1.23 1.54
CA ALA A 182 13.07 -0.79 2.12
C ALA A 182 13.83 0.13 1.14
N VAL A 183 13.96 -0.29 -0.13
CA VAL A 183 14.63 0.48 -1.18
C VAL A 183 13.95 1.84 -1.40
N VAL A 184 12.62 1.87 -1.43
CA VAL A 184 11.87 3.12 -1.63
C VAL A 184 12.02 4.04 -0.42
N ALA A 185 11.97 3.52 0.80
CA ALA A 185 12.19 4.31 2.02
C ALA A 185 13.58 4.97 2.03
N ASP A 186 14.63 4.20 1.74
CA ASP A 186 16.00 4.72 1.64
C ASP A 186 16.11 5.81 0.56
N ARG A 187 15.59 5.53 -0.65
CA ARG A 187 15.61 6.47 -1.76
C ARG A 187 14.86 7.77 -1.45
N LEU A 188 13.76 7.71 -0.71
CA LEU A 188 13.02 8.90 -0.28
C LEU A 188 13.82 9.73 0.74
N ASN A 189 14.53 9.07 1.66
CA ASN A 189 15.37 9.73 2.66
C ASN A 189 16.66 10.34 2.08
N GLU A 190 17.16 9.81 0.97
CA GLU A 190 18.27 10.42 0.22
C GLU A 190 17.87 11.74 -0.46
N ARG A 191 16.58 11.94 -0.75
CA ARG A 191 16.08 13.21 -1.27
C ARG A 191 16.13 14.25 -0.16
N GLN A 192 16.71 15.42 -0.43
CA GLN A 192 16.62 16.53 0.51
C GLN A 192 15.16 17.00 0.59
N GLY A 193 14.49 16.64 1.68
CA GLY A 193 13.08 16.91 1.92
C GLY A 193 12.78 17.20 3.39
N LYS A 194 11.55 17.64 3.67
CA LYS A 194 11.07 17.89 5.04
C LYS A 194 10.48 16.65 5.72
N SER A 195 10.22 15.60 4.94
CA SER A 195 9.59 14.37 5.40
C SER A 195 10.62 13.25 5.57
N THR A 196 10.35 12.30 6.45
CA THR A 196 11.14 11.09 6.66
C THR A 196 10.30 9.87 6.31
N ALA A 197 10.88 8.96 5.53
CA ALA A 197 10.31 7.66 5.24
C ALA A 197 10.83 6.61 6.22
N HIS A 198 9.93 5.77 6.72
CA HIS A 198 10.19 4.71 7.68
C HIS A 198 9.68 3.40 7.11
N TYR A 199 10.53 2.37 7.08
CA TYR A 199 10.10 1.02 6.79
C TYR A 199 10.11 0.21 8.09
N ILE A 200 8.99 -0.43 8.42
CA ILE A 200 8.82 -1.21 9.66
C ILE A 200 8.72 -2.70 9.29
N PRO A 201 9.86 -3.40 9.09
CA PRO A 201 9.88 -4.80 8.67
C PRO A 201 9.23 -5.74 9.70
N GLU A 202 9.25 -5.37 10.98
CA GLU A 202 8.71 -6.20 12.07
C GLU A 202 7.19 -6.36 12.04
N PHE A 203 6.47 -5.57 11.23
CA PHE A 203 5.06 -5.85 10.95
C PHE A 203 4.89 -7.29 10.40
N TYR A 204 5.86 -7.75 9.60
CA TYR A 204 5.89 -9.08 9.01
C TYR A 204 6.57 -10.15 9.91
N ASP A 205 6.73 -9.90 11.22
CA ASP A 205 7.22 -10.91 12.19
C ASP A 205 6.17 -12.00 12.45
N ASN A 206 6.01 -12.90 11.49
CA ASN A 206 5.12 -14.06 11.59
C ASN A 206 5.52 -15.00 12.74
N ALA A 207 6.81 -15.10 13.04
CA ALA A 207 7.30 -15.92 14.15
C ALA A 207 6.86 -15.33 15.51
N GLY A 208 6.84 -14.00 15.65
CA GLY A 208 6.30 -13.31 16.82
C GLY A 208 4.83 -13.58 17.04
N VAL A 209 4.01 -13.45 15.98
CA VAL A 209 2.58 -13.76 16.06
C VAL A 209 2.34 -15.23 16.42
N GLN A 210 3.09 -16.15 15.81
CA GLN A 210 3.01 -17.57 16.14
C GLN A 210 3.38 -17.84 17.61
N ARG A 211 4.45 -17.23 18.14
CA ARG A 211 4.82 -17.38 19.56
C ARG A 211 3.68 -16.94 20.48
N VAL A 212 3.05 -15.79 20.23
CA VAL A 212 1.91 -15.32 21.03
C VAL A 212 0.75 -16.31 20.98
N MET A 213 0.44 -16.85 19.80
CA MET A 213 -0.59 -17.88 19.63
C MET A 213 -0.27 -19.14 20.46
N GLU A 214 0.97 -19.62 20.41
CA GLU A 214 1.41 -20.81 21.15
C GLU A 214 1.41 -20.58 22.67
N GLU A 215 1.97 -19.46 23.12
CA GLU A 215 2.14 -19.15 24.56
C GLU A 215 0.82 -18.82 25.24
N GLU A 216 -0.06 -18.05 24.60
CA GLU A 216 -1.31 -17.59 25.22
C GLU A 216 -2.48 -18.55 25.01
N PHE A 217 -2.51 -19.28 23.88
CA PHE A 217 -3.64 -20.13 23.52
C PHE A 217 -3.31 -21.62 23.46
N GLY A 218 -2.02 -22.00 23.53
CA GLY A 218 -1.60 -23.40 23.40
C GLY A 218 -1.95 -24.01 22.04
N ILE A 219 -2.06 -23.18 21.00
CA ILE A 219 -2.37 -23.61 19.64
C ILE A 219 -1.05 -23.81 18.90
N PHE A 220 -0.81 -25.05 18.46
CA PHE A 220 0.36 -25.44 17.70
C PHE A 220 -0.09 -25.97 16.35
N GLU A 221 0.50 -25.47 15.28
CA GLU A 221 0.17 -25.86 13.91
C GLU A 221 1.22 -26.81 13.36
N GLU A 222 0.77 -27.82 12.61
CA GLU A 222 1.64 -28.67 11.79
C GLU A 222 1.30 -28.43 10.32
N SER A 223 2.27 -27.91 9.56
CA SER A 223 2.03 -27.52 8.16
C SER A 223 1.47 -28.68 7.35
N GLU A 224 0.30 -28.47 6.75
CA GLU A 224 -0.31 -29.42 5.81
C GLU A 224 0.10 -29.14 4.34
N GLY A 225 1.07 -28.25 4.13
CA GLY A 225 1.61 -27.89 2.82
C GLY A 225 0.84 -26.78 2.09
N PHE A 226 -0.18 -26.19 2.73
CA PHE A 226 -0.82 -24.98 2.23
C PHE A 226 -0.09 -23.72 2.71
N HIS A 227 -0.28 -22.63 1.95
CA HIS A 227 0.27 -21.31 2.27
C HIS A 227 -0.56 -20.54 3.31
N ASP A 228 -1.63 -21.16 3.82
CA ASP A 228 -2.49 -20.60 4.86
C ASP A 228 -2.07 -21.11 6.25
N THR A 229 -2.33 -20.30 7.27
CA THR A 229 -2.02 -20.59 8.67
C THR A 229 -3.19 -20.16 9.55
N TYR A 230 -3.33 -20.80 10.70
CA TYR A 230 -4.36 -20.53 11.68
C TYR A 230 -4.30 -19.08 12.16
N TRP A 231 -3.11 -18.61 12.54
CA TRP A 231 -2.96 -17.25 13.06
C TRP A 231 -3.36 -16.19 12.04
N LEU A 232 -3.06 -16.40 10.76
CA LEU A 232 -3.39 -15.45 9.69
C LEU A 232 -4.88 -15.50 9.35
N THR A 233 -5.46 -16.70 9.21
CA THR A 233 -6.90 -16.89 9.06
C THR A 233 -7.67 -16.30 10.24
N ALA A 234 -7.23 -16.54 11.48
CA ALA A 234 -7.87 -16.00 12.67
C ALA A 234 -7.90 -14.47 12.65
N MET A 235 -6.78 -13.81 12.34
CA MET A 235 -6.72 -12.35 12.16
C MET A 235 -7.62 -11.86 11.02
N GLN A 236 -7.61 -12.54 9.86
CA GLN A 236 -8.47 -12.22 8.73
C GLN A 236 -9.97 -12.30 9.07
N MET A 237 -10.38 -13.30 9.86
CA MET A 237 -11.76 -13.47 10.32
C MET A 237 -12.24 -12.35 11.26
N THR A 238 -11.33 -11.57 11.86
CA THR A 238 -11.73 -10.38 12.63
C THR A 238 -12.29 -9.26 11.76
N VAL A 239 -11.91 -9.23 10.48
CA VAL A 239 -12.35 -8.24 9.50
C VAL A 239 -13.52 -8.78 8.69
N ASP A 240 -13.39 -9.98 8.13
CA ASP A 240 -14.45 -10.61 7.34
C ASP A 240 -14.37 -12.15 7.40
N PRO A 241 -15.18 -12.81 8.25
CA PRO A 241 -15.23 -14.27 8.30
C PRO A 241 -15.63 -14.95 6.98
N SER A 242 -16.34 -14.28 6.08
CA SER A 242 -16.76 -14.85 4.80
C SER A 242 -15.57 -15.05 3.84
N SER A 243 -14.51 -14.26 4.03
CA SER A 243 -13.29 -14.31 3.22
C SER A 243 -12.49 -15.60 3.37
N VAL A 244 -12.77 -16.40 4.41
CA VAL A 244 -12.17 -17.73 4.64
C VAL A 244 -13.14 -18.89 4.38
N ARG A 245 -14.31 -18.61 3.78
CA ARG A 245 -15.35 -19.60 3.43
C ARG A 245 -15.77 -20.45 4.63
N TYR A 246 -15.94 -19.82 5.80
CA TYR A 246 -16.14 -20.53 7.06
C TYR A 246 -17.33 -21.51 7.00
N GLU A 247 -18.50 -21.04 6.56
CA GLU A 247 -19.71 -21.85 6.49
C GLU A 247 -19.56 -23.04 5.53
N GLU A 248 -18.97 -22.81 4.36
CA GLU A 248 -18.72 -23.86 3.37
C GLU A 248 -17.70 -24.88 3.87
N ARG A 249 -16.65 -24.43 4.57
CA ARG A 249 -15.65 -25.31 5.21
C ARG A 249 -16.29 -26.15 6.31
N VAL A 250 -17.16 -25.58 7.15
CA VAL A 250 -17.89 -26.35 8.17
C VAL A 250 -18.76 -27.40 7.50
N ALA A 251 -19.55 -27.02 6.50
CA ALA A 251 -20.43 -27.94 5.77
C ALA A 251 -19.65 -29.08 5.08
N ALA A 252 -18.44 -28.81 4.61
CA ALA A 252 -17.56 -29.79 3.97
C ALA A 252 -16.71 -30.62 4.95
N GLY A 253 -16.76 -30.36 6.27
CA GLY A 253 -15.86 -30.98 7.24
C GLY A 253 -14.38 -30.58 7.05
N ARG A 254 -14.13 -29.37 6.55
CA ARG A 254 -12.83 -28.76 6.24
C ARG A 254 -12.56 -27.47 7.03
N ALA A 255 -13.26 -27.27 8.14
CA ALA A 255 -13.06 -26.13 9.05
C ALA A 255 -11.84 -26.32 9.96
N SER A 256 -10.69 -26.57 9.35
CA SER A 256 -9.39 -26.67 10.02
C SER A 256 -8.27 -26.19 9.10
N ILE A 257 -7.16 -25.75 9.69
CA ILE A 257 -5.91 -25.37 9.02
C ILE A 257 -4.77 -26.01 9.80
N ASN A 258 -3.83 -26.66 9.11
CA ASN A 258 -2.61 -27.22 9.73
C ASN A 258 -2.90 -28.06 10.99
N GLY A 259 -3.97 -28.87 10.93
CA GLY A 259 -4.41 -29.72 12.04
C GLY A 259 -5.23 -29.02 13.14
N VAL A 260 -5.43 -27.71 13.09
CA VAL A 260 -6.16 -26.91 14.09
C VAL A 260 -7.56 -26.56 13.61
N SER A 261 -8.58 -26.82 14.44
CA SER A 261 -9.97 -26.43 14.15
C SER A 261 -10.16 -24.91 14.19
N ILE A 262 -10.77 -24.33 13.15
CA ILE A 262 -11.24 -22.93 13.14
C ILE A 262 -12.69 -22.78 13.63
N ALA A 263 -13.26 -23.85 14.20
CA ALA A 263 -14.58 -23.85 14.84
C ALA A 263 -14.48 -24.07 16.37
N PRO A 264 -15.37 -23.46 17.18
CA PRO A 264 -16.44 -22.53 16.77
C PRO A 264 -15.90 -21.17 16.34
N LEU A 265 -16.63 -20.48 15.45
CA LEU A 265 -16.21 -19.23 14.80
C LEU A 265 -15.75 -18.18 15.81
N GLU A 266 -16.55 -17.99 16.87
CA GLU A 266 -16.35 -16.95 17.87
C GLU A 266 -15.01 -17.12 18.59
N LYS A 267 -14.62 -18.38 18.86
CA LYS A 267 -13.34 -18.67 19.52
C LYS A 267 -12.15 -18.35 18.61
N THR A 268 -12.25 -18.65 17.32
CA THR A 268 -11.19 -18.32 16.37
C THR A 268 -11.07 -16.81 16.17
N ILE A 269 -12.20 -16.08 16.14
CA ILE A 269 -12.20 -14.61 16.11
C ILE A 269 -11.55 -14.04 17.38
N GLU A 270 -11.84 -14.58 18.56
CA GLU A 270 -11.22 -14.15 19.82
C GLU A 270 -9.68 -14.26 19.78
N VAL A 271 -9.16 -15.40 19.31
CA VAL A 271 -7.72 -15.58 19.09
C VAL A 271 -7.21 -14.54 18.08
N GLY A 272 -7.91 -14.40 16.94
CA GLY A 272 -7.58 -13.44 15.90
C GLY A 272 -7.48 -12.00 16.41
N MET A 273 -8.41 -11.56 17.25
CA MET A 273 -8.41 -10.22 17.85
C MET A 273 -7.18 -10.01 18.72
N ARG A 274 -6.81 -11.00 19.54
CA ARG A 274 -5.62 -10.90 20.40
C ARG A 274 -4.33 -10.82 19.58
N LEU A 275 -4.21 -11.62 18.52
CA LEU A 275 -3.05 -11.63 17.63
C LEU A 275 -2.96 -10.33 16.81
N MET A 276 -4.09 -9.84 16.31
CA MET A 276 -4.18 -8.54 15.64
C MET A 276 -3.74 -7.41 16.58
N GLN A 277 -4.21 -7.43 17.83
CA GLN A 277 -3.82 -6.44 18.83
C GLN A 277 -2.32 -6.49 19.13
N TYR A 278 -1.72 -7.68 19.27
CA TYR A 278 -0.26 -7.80 19.41
C TYR A 278 0.49 -7.13 18.26
N ARG A 279 0.04 -7.37 17.01
CA ARG A 279 0.65 -6.75 15.82
C ARG A 279 0.47 -5.23 15.85
N ILE A 280 -0.71 -4.73 16.17
CA ILE A 280 -1.00 -3.30 16.32
C ILE A 280 -0.09 -2.66 17.37
N ASP A 281 -0.03 -3.22 18.57
CA ASP A 281 0.76 -2.68 19.68
C ASP A 281 2.24 -2.63 19.34
N ASN A 282 2.77 -3.73 18.81
CA ASN A 282 4.19 -3.83 18.47
C ASN A 282 4.58 -2.87 17.35
N THR A 283 3.79 -2.81 16.27
CA THR A 283 4.07 -1.92 15.15
C THR A 283 3.91 -0.46 15.54
N SER A 284 2.87 -0.09 16.32
CA SER A 284 2.68 1.28 16.79
C SER A 284 3.84 1.75 17.66
N ARG A 285 4.34 0.89 18.56
CA ARG A 285 5.54 1.16 19.36
C ARG A 285 6.77 1.39 18.49
N LEU A 286 6.98 0.56 17.47
CA LEU A 286 8.13 0.68 16.57
C LEU A 286 8.06 1.93 15.70
N ILE A 287 6.88 2.30 15.22
CA ILE A 287 6.67 3.57 14.48
C ILE A 287 7.03 4.76 15.37
N ARG A 288 6.56 4.79 16.63
CA ARG A 288 6.92 5.86 17.58
C ARG A 288 8.42 5.94 17.78
N ALA A 289 9.08 4.80 18.02
CA ALA A 289 10.54 4.75 18.20
C ALA A 289 11.31 5.24 16.96
N ALA A 290 10.88 4.83 15.76
CA ALA A 290 11.48 5.27 14.49
C ALA A 290 11.33 6.77 14.27
N ILE A 291 10.17 7.35 14.59
CA ILE A 291 9.91 8.79 14.49
C ILE A 291 10.73 9.59 15.51
N GLU A 292 10.89 9.07 16.74
CA GLU A 292 11.64 9.74 17.82
C GLU A 292 13.18 9.59 17.68
N GLY A 293 13.66 8.76 16.75
CA GLY A 293 15.09 8.50 16.55
C GLY A 293 15.72 7.62 17.64
N ALA A 294 14.90 6.85 18.36
CA ALA A 294 15.36 5.90 19.36
C ALA A 294 15.61 4.53 18.70
N HIS A 295 16.86 4.26 18.34
CA HIS A 295 17.35 2.92 17.96
C HIS A 295 18.03 2.23 19.15
#